data_AF-A0A4Q2QT15-F1
#
_entry.id   AF-A0A4Q2QT15-F1
#
_cell.length_a   1.000
_cell.length_b   1.000
_cell.length_c   1.000
_cell.angle_alpha   90.00
_cell.angle_beta   90.00
_cell.angle_gamma   90.00
#
_symmetry.space_group_name_H-M   'P 1'
#
loop_
_entity.id
_entity.type
_entity.pdbx_description
1 polymer ?
#
loop_
_entity_poly.entity_id
_entity_poly.type
_entity_poly.pdbx_seq_one_letter_code
_entity_poly.pdbx_strand_id
1 'polypeptide(L)'
;AILFTALSYGKLVRRYPSAGSAYTYAQKSISPTVGFMVGWSSLLDYLFAPMINILLAKIYFEALVPSIPSWVFVIALVAFMTAFNLRSIKSVANFNTVIVVLQVVLIAVILGMVVYGVFEGEGAGTLASSRPFWSGDAHVIPMITGAMILCFSFTGFDGISNLSEETKD
;
A
#
# COMPACT_ATOMS: atom_id res chain seq x y z
N ALA A 1 -12.56 3.94 -7.75
CA ALA A 1 -11.88 2.93 -8.59
C ALA A 1 -11.69 1.61 -7.82
N ILE A 2 -10.97 1.61 -6.70
CA ILE A 2 -10.63 0.39 -5.93
C ILE A 2 -11.84 -0.46 -5.54
N LEU A 3 -12.94 0.15 -5.08
CA LEU A 3 -14.17 -0.58 -4.76
C LEU A 3 -14.74 -1.36 -5.96
N PHE A 4 -14.76 -0.75 -7.15
CA PHE A 4 -15.21 -1.42 -8.37
C PHE A 4 -14.28 -2.57 -8.77
N THR A 5 -12.97 -2.39 -8.60
CA THR A 5 -11.98 -3.44 -8.85
C THR A 5 -12.18 -4.61 -7.88
N ALA A 6 -12.30 -4.34 -6.58
CA ALA A 6 -12.52 -5.36 -5.55
C ALA A 6 -13.82 -6.15 -5.79
N LEU A 7 -14.92 -5.48 -6.14
CA LEU A 7 -16.19 -6.14 -6.47
C LEU A 7 -16.08 -7.00 -7.74
N SER A 8 -15.33 -6.55 -8.74
CA SER A 8 -15.10 -7.31 -9.96
C SER A 8 -14.25 -8.56 -9.70
N TYR A 9 -13.17 -8.42 -8.92
CA TYR A 9 -12.34 -9.54 -8.47
C TYR A 9 -13.16 -10.55 -7.67
N GLY A 10 -13.98 -10.09 -6.72
CA GLY A 10 -14.85 -10.96 -5.92
C GLY A 10 -15.84 -11.78 -6.75
N LYS A 11 -16.36 -11.23 -7.85
CA LYS A 11 -17.22 -11.97 -8.80
C LYS A 11 -16.44 -12.94 -9.68
N LEU A 12 -15.23 -12.57 -10.10
CA LEU A 12 -14.38 -13.37 -11.00
C LEU A 12 -13.73 -14.57 -10.29
N VAL A 13 -13.28 -14.40 -9.04
CA VAL A 13 -12.74 -15.50 -8.20
C VAL A 13 -13.75 -16.64 -8.06
N ARG A 14 -15.05 -16.32 -7.87
CA ARG A 14 -16.12 -17.33 -7.77
C ARG A 14 -16.36 -18.10 -9.08
N ARG A 15 -16.07 -17.49 -10.24
CA ARG A 15 -16.30 -18.09 -11.56
C ARG A 15 -15.07 -18.83 -12.09
N TYR A 16 -13.88 -18.36 -11.72
CA TYR A 16 -12.60 -18.95 -12.11
C TYR A 16 -11.71 -19.07 -10.87
N PRO A 17 -11.91 -20.10 -10.01
CA PRO A 17 -11.06 -20.34 -8.85
C PRO A 17 -9.70 -20.88 -9.33
N SER A 18 -8.76 -19.98 -9.57
CA SER A 18 -7.41 -20.30 -10.03
C SER A 18 -6.43 -19.21 -9.58
N ALA A 19 -5.26 -19.62 -9.09
CA ALA A 19 -4.18 -18.76 -8.60
C ALA A 19 -3.61 -17.78 -9.62
N GLY A 20 -3.94 -17.90 -10.92
CA GLY A 20 -3.47 -16.95 -11.92
C GLY A 20 -4.13 -15.56 -11.86
N SER A 21 -5.07 -15.33 -10.92
CA SER A 21 -5.62 -14.01 -10.57
C SER A 21 -5.99 -13.16 -11.82
N ALA A 22 -5.57 -11.90 -11.87
CA ALA A 22 -5.87 -10.94 -12.94
C ALA A 22 -5.53 -11.46 -14.35
N TYR A 23 -4.41 -12.20 -14.49
CA TYR A 23 -3.98 -12.77 -15.77
C TYR A 23 -5.00 -13.79 -16.29
N THR A 24 -5.39 -14.75 -15.45
CA THR A 24 -6.38 -15.78 -15.83
C THR A 24 -7.75 -15.19 -16.09
N TYR A 25 -8.15 -14.16 -15.34
CA TYR A 25 -9.42 -13.47 -15.56
C TYR A 25 -9.45 -12.77 -16.91
N ALA A 26 -8.41 -11.98 -17.24
CA ALA A 26 -8.32 -11.26 -18.51
C ALA A 26 -8.21 -12.22 -19.70
N GLN A 27 -7.44 -13.30 -19.56
CA GLN A 27 -7.28 -14.32 -20.60
C GLN A 27 -8.59 -15.04 -20.91
N LYS A 28 -9.37 -15.42 -19.88
CA LYS A 28 -10.63 -16.17 -20.05
C LYS A 28 -11.84 -15.30 -20.38
N SER A 29 -11.82 -14.00 -20.03
CA SER A 29 -12.97 -13.11 -20.22
C SER A 29 -12.88 -12.19 -21.44
N ILE A 30 -11.67 -11.82 -21.87
CA ILE A 30 -11.46 -10.88 -22.98
C ILE A 30 -10.74 -11.55 -24.14
N SER A 31 -9.44 -11.82 -24.01
CA SER A 31 -8.64 -12.49 -25.04
C SER A 31 -7.27 -12.92 -24.51
N PRO A 32 -6.60 -13.89 -25.18
CA PRO A 32 -5.24 -14.30 -24.82
C PRO A 32 -4.21 -13.17 -24.84
N THR A 33 -4.31 -12.24 -25.78
CA THR A 33 -3.39 -11.12 -25.93
C THR A 33 -3.52 -10.12 -24.77
N VAL A 34 -4.75 -9.85 -24.33
CA VAL A 34 -5.00 -8.97 -23.17
C VAL A 34 -4.56 -9.66 -21.88
N GLY A 35 -4.78 -10.97 -21.76
CA GLY A 35 -4.22 -11.76 -20.67
C GLY A 35 -2.69 -11.61 -20.58
N PHE A 36 -1.98 -11.78 -21.69
CA PHE A 36 -0.52 -11.60 -21.74
C PHE A 36 -0.06 -10.21 -21.28
N MET A 37 -0.71 -9.14 -21.75
CA MET A 37 -0.39 -7.78 -21.32
C MET A 37 -0.59 -7.59 -19.81
N VAL A 38 -1.71 -8.08 -19.27
CA VAL A 38 -1.99 -8.02 -17.82
C VAL A 38 -0.95 -8.79 -17.03
N GLY A 39 -0.52 -9.97 -17.50
CA GLY A 39 0.55 -10.73 -16.85
C GLY A 39 1.88 -9.96 -16.78
N TRP A 40 2.26 -9.28 -17.87
CA TRP A 40 3.43 -8.40 -17.87
C TRP A 40 3.29 -7.21 -16.93
N SER A 41 2.13 -6.56 -16.90
CA SER A 41 1.86 -5.46 -15.97
C SER A 41 1.94 -5.92 -14.51
N SER A 42 1.38 -7.08 -14.16
CA SER A 42 1.48 -7.64 -12.81
C SER A 42 2.91 -8.02 -12.43
N LEU A 43 3.70 -8.56 -13.37
CA LEU A 43 5.12 -8.85 -13.11
C LEU A 43 5.91 -7.58 -12.80
N LEU A 44 5.69 -6.50 -13.56
CA LEU A 44 6.31 -5.21 -13.30
C LEU A 44 5.86 -4.62 -11.96
N ASP A 45 4.60 -4.77 -11.60
CA ASP A 45 4.08 -4.30 -10.31
C ASP A 45 4.78 -5.01 -9.13
N TYR A 46 4.89 -6.34 -9.17
CA TYR A 46 5.62 -7.09 -8.15
C TYR A 46 7.13 -6.76 -8.10
N LEU A 47 7.72 -6.36 -9.23
CA LEU A 47 9.11 -5.91 -9.29
C LEU A 47 9.30 -4.51 -8.68
N PHE A 48 8.38 -3.58 -8.94
CA PHE A 48 8.47 -2.19 -8.46
C PHE A 48 8.03 -2.01 -7.02
N ALA A 49 7.08 -2.80 -6.52
CA ALA A 49 6.60 -2.73 -5.15
C ALA A 49 7.72 -2.75 -4.08
N PRO A 50 8.68 -3.70 -4.07
CA PRO A 50 9.77 -3.70 -3.08
C PRO A 50 10.72 -2.51 -3.28
N MET A 51 10.99 -2.11 -4.52
CA MET A 51 11.87 -0.95 -4.80
C MET A 51 11.30 0.35 -4.22
N ILE A 52 10.00 0.59 -4.38
CA ILE A 52 9.34 1.78 -3.83
C ILE A 52 9.35 1.74 -2.30
N ASN A 53 9.10 0.58 -1.69
CA ASN A 53 9.16 0.44 -0.22
C ASN A 53 10.56 0.76 0.34
N ILE A 54 11.63 0.30 -0.33
CA ILE A 54 13.00 0.63 0.06
C ILE A 54 13.30 2.13 -0.14
N LEU A 55 12.78 2.73 -1.21
CA LEU A 55 12.91 4.17 -1.45
C LEU A 55 12.23 4.98 -0.33
N LEU A 56 11.02 4.60 0.09
CA LEU A 56 10.33 5.24 1.22
C LEU A 56 11.13 5.07 2.52
N ALA A 57 11.60 3.85 2.81
CA ALA A 57 12.44 3.58 3.98
C ALA A 57 13.71 4.44 3.99
N LYS A 58 14.35 4.63 2.83
CA LYS A 58 15.49 5.53 2.65
C LYS A 58 15.14 6.96 3.02
N ILE A 59 14.02 7.49 2.51
CA ILE A 59 13.58 8.87 2.77
C ILE A 59 13.34 9.09 4.27
N TYR A 60 12.66 8.15 4.94
CA TYR A 60 12.44 8.22 6.39
C TYR A 60 13.74 8.13 7.19
N PHE A 61 14.66 7.25 6.79
CA PHE A 61 15.95 7.11 7.46
C PHE A 61 16.81 8.36 7.32
N GLU A 62 16.86 8.95 6.13
CA GLU A 62 17.60 10.18 5.86
C GLU A 62 17.07 11.38 6.66
N ALA A 63 15.76 11.42 6.92
CA ALA A 63 15.15 12.41 7.80
C ALA A 63 15.51 12.21 9.29
N LEU A 64 15.69 10.95 9.74
CA LEU A 64 16.04 10.62 11.13
C LEU A 64 17.54 10.76 11.41
N VAL A 65 18.39 10.33 10.48
CA VAL A 65 19.85 10.30 10.64
C VAL A 65 20.53 10.84 9.37
N PRO A 66 20.62 12.17 9.22
CA PRO A 66 21.23 12.80 8.04
C PRO A 66 22.73 12.54 7.89
N SER A 67 23.39 12.10 8.98
CA SER A 67 24.85 11.90 9.04
C SER A 67 25.33 10.61 8.38
N ILE A 68 24.46 9.62 8.16
CA ILE A 68 24.84 8.33 7.60
C ILE A 68 24.52 8.30 6.10
N PRO A 69 25.47 7.89 5.23
CA PRO A 69 25.20 7.72 3.81
C PRO A 69 24.06 6.73 3.56
N SER A 70 23.01 7.20 2.90
CA SER A 70 21.76 6.46 2.71
C SER A 70 21.91 5.17 1.90
N TRP A 71 22.93 5.07 1.04
CA TRP A 71 23.20 3.85 0.27
C TRP A 71 23.59 2.66 1.16
N VAL A 72 24.26 2.89 2.30
CA VAL A 72 24.65 1.83 3.24
C VAL A 72 23.40 1.24 3.88
N PHE A 73 22.48 2.09 4.31
CA PHE A 73 21.20 1.68 4.89
C PHE A 73 20.37 0.88 3.89
N VAL A 74 20.30 1.34 2.64
CA VAL A 74 19.58 0.64 1.57
C VAL A 74 20.13 -0.77 1.35
N ILE A 75 21.45 -0.93 1.21
CA ILE A 75 22.07 -2.25 1.01
C ILE A 75 21.82 -3.15 2.22
N ALA A 76 21.99 -2.62 3.44
CA ALA A 76 21.75 -3.39 4.66
C ALA A 76 20.30 -3.86 4.78
N LEU A 77 19.33 -2.99 4.50
CA LEU A 77 17.90 -3.30 4.57
C LEU A 77 17.48 -4.31 3.50
N VAL A 78 18.01 -4.18 2.27
CA VAL A 78 17.78 -5.16 1.18
C VAL A 78 18.34 -6.53 1.55
N ALA A 79 19.57 -6.59 2.07
CA ALA A 79 20.20 -7.83 2.48
C ALA A 79 19.43 -8.49 3.62
N PHE A 80 19.01 -7.70 4.61
CA PHE A 80 18.20 -8.16 5.74
C PHE A 80 16.86 -8.74 5.29
N MET A 81 16.11 -7.99 4.46
CA MET A 81 14.82 -8.45 3.92
C MET A 81 14.98 -9.71 3.07
N THR A 82 15.98 -9.75 2.18
CA THR A 82 16.27 -10.95 1.36
C THR A 82 16.56 -12.16 2.25
N ALA A 83 17.40 -12.00 3.27
CA ALA A 83 17.72 -13.08 4.21
C ALA A 83 16.49 -13.57 5.00
N PHE A 84 15.62 -12.66 5.43
CA PHE A 84 14.38 -13.00 6.13
C PHE A 84 13.38 -13.74 5.23
N ASN A 85 13.20 -13.26 4.00
CA ASN A 85 12.32 -13.90 3.00
C ASN A 85 12.73 -15.35 2.73
N LEU A 86 14.03 -15.65 2.72
CA LEU A 86 14.54 -17.01 2.52
C LEU A 86 14.33 -17.95 3.72
N ARG A 87 14.16 -17.42 4.94
CA ARG A 87 14.25 -18.22 6.17
C ARG A 87 12.92 -18.56 6.81
N SER A 88 11.86 -17.75 6.65
CA SER A 88 10.61 -18.04 7.36
C SER A 88 9.37 -17.36 6.80
N ILE A 89 8.44 -18.14 6.23
CA ILE A 89 7.09 -17.67 5.86
C ILE A 89 6.17 -17.67 7.10
N LYS A 90 6.33 -18.62 8.02
CA LYS A 90 5.43 -18.78 9.19
C LYS A 90 5.57 -17.69 10.26
N SER A 91 6.75 -17.09 10.42
CA SER A 91 6.95 -16.01 11.41
C SER A 91 6.37 -14.66 10.96
N VAL A 92 6.15 -14.47 9.66
CA VAL A 92 5.69 -13.20 9.07
C VAL A 92 4.23 -12.91 9.42
N ALA A 93 3.37 -13.94 9.46
CA ALA A 93 1.94 -13.76 9.74
C ALA A 93 1.67 -13.19 11.15
N ASN A 94 2.33 -13.71 12.20
CA ASN A 94 2.16 -13.22 13.56
C ASN A 94 2.76 -11.81 13.75
N PHE A 95 3.87 -11.53 13.08
CA PHE A 95 4.52 -10.21 13.14
C PHE A 95 3.65 -9.13 12.49
N ASN A 96 2.95 -9.47 11.40
CA ASN A 96 2.02 -8.58 10.73
C ASN A 96 0.88 -8.14 11.66
N THR A 97 0.29 -9.06 12.44
CA THR A 97 -0.75 -8.71 13.41
C THR A 97 -0.27 -7.68 14.44
N VAL A 98 0.96 -7.83 14.95
CA VAL A 98 1.54 -6.87 15.90
C VAL A 98 1.71 -5.50 15.27
N ILE A 99 2.19 -5.44 14.02
CA ILE A 99 2.34 -4.19 13.27
C ILE A 99 0.98 -3.50 13.08
N VAL A 100 -0.06 -4.25 12.70
CA VAL A 100 -1.42 -3.69 12.52
C VAL A 100 -1.95 -3.12 13.84
N VAL A 101 -1.78 -3.83 14.95
CA VAL A 101 -2.19 -3.32 16.27
C VAL A 101 -1.45 -2.02 16.60
N LEU A 102 -0.14 -1.97 16.37
CA LEU A 102 0.67 -0.77 16.60
C LEU A 102 0.22 0.40 15.71
N GLN A 103 -0.13 0.16 14.45
CA GLN A 103 -0.69 1.18 13.56
C GLN A 103 -2.01 1.74 14.09
N VAL A 104 -2.92 0.88 14.54
CA VAL A 104 -4.21 1.31 15.12
C VAL A 104 -3.99 2.17 16.37
N VAL A 105 -3.04 1.79 17.23
CA VAL A 105 -2.67 2.58 18.41
C VAL A 105 -2.14 3.96 18.02
N LEU A 106 -1.23 4.04 17.04
CA LEU A 106 -0.70 5.31 16.55
C LEU A 106 -1.81 6.21 15.99
N ILE A 107 -2.74 5.66 15.22
CA ILE A 107 -3.91 6.41 14.72
C ILE A 107 -4.73 6.95 15.88
N ALA A 108 -4.99 6.14 16.91
CA ALA A 108 -5.74 6.56 18.08
C ALA A 108 -5.03 7.69 18.85
N VAL A 109 -3.70 7.62 18.99
CA VAL A 109 -2.89 8.67 19.62
C VAL A 109 -2.93 9.97 18.83
N ILE A 110 -2.77 9.91 17.51
CA ILE A 110 -2.85 11.09 16.64
C ILE A 110 -4.24 11.72 16.72
N LEU A 111 -5.31 10.91 16.66
CA LEU A 111 -6.68 11.40 16.84
C LEU A 111 -6.88 12.05 18.21
N GLY A 112 -6.35 11.45 19.28
CA GLY A 112 -6.38 12.03 20.63
C GLY A 112 -5.68 13.38 20.69
N MET A 113 -4.49 13.51 20.11
CA MET A 113 -3.75 14.78 20.03
C MET A 113 -4.48 15.83 19.20
N VAL A 114 -5.11 15.46 18.07
CA VAL A 114 -5.91 16.38 17.25
C VAL A 114 -7.11 16.89 18.04
N VAL A 115 -7.84 16.00 18.72
CA VAL A 115 -8.98 16.38 19.55
C VAL A 115 -8.54 17.32 20.67
N TYR A 116 -7.46 16.98 21.39
CA TYR A 116 -6.88 17.80 22.44
C TYR A 116 -6.44 19.18 21.92
N GLY A 117 -5.70 19.24 20.82
CA GLY A 117 -5.25 20.48 20.21
C GLY A 117 -6.40 21.38 19.74
N VAL A 118 -7.50 20.80 19.25
CA VAL A 118 -8.72 21.57 18.92
C VAL A 118 -9.37 22.15 20.18
N PHE A 119 -9.37 21.45 21.31
CA PHE A 119 -9.90 21.95 22.58
C PHE A 119 -9.01 23.03 23.21
N GLU A 120 -7.69 22.98 23.02
CA GLU A 120 -6.75 24.03 23.44
C GLU A 120 -6.70 25.23 22.48
N GLY A 121 -7.41 25.18 21.36
CA GLY A 121 -7.48 26.27 20.38
C GLY A 121 -6.31 26.32 19.39
N GLU A 122 -5.50 25.26 19.28
CA GLU A 122 -4.50 25.14 18.23
C GLU A 122 -5.14 24.86 16.85
N GLY A 123 -4.54 25.40 15.79
CA GLY A 123 -5.05 25.28 14.41
C GLY A 123 -6.12 26.32 14.05
N ALA A 124 -7.19 25.90 13.37
CA ALA A 124 -8.29 26.79 12.95
C ALA A 124 -9.38 26.99 14.03
N GLY A 125 -9.20 26.45 15.24
CA GLY A 125 -10.12 26.59 16.37
C GLY A 125 -11.56 26.12 16.12
N THR A 126 -11.79 25.32 15.07
CA THR A 126 -13.11 24.92 14.59
C THR A 126 -13.14 23.42 14.31
N LEU A 127 -14.17 22.73 14.79
CA LEU A 127 -14.38 21.29 14.57
C LEU A 127 -14.61 20.94 13.08
N ALA A 128 -15.02 21.91 12.28
CA ALA A 128 -15.23 21.77 10.84
C ALA A 128 -14.76 23.04 10.12
N SER A 129 -13.77 22.89 9.23
CA SER A 129 -13.29 23.95 8.35
C SER A 129 -13.35 23.47 6.91
N SER A 130 -13.93 24.28 6.02
CA SER A 130 -14.00 24.00 4.58
C SER A 130 -12.72 24.39 3.82
N ARG A 131 -11.80 25.09 4.49
CA ARG A 131 -10.52 25.56 3.91
C ARG A 131 -9.62 24.45 3.33
N PRO A 132 -9.55 23.22 3.89
CA PRO A 132 -8.76 22.14 3.30
C PRO A 132 -9.34 21.62 1.98
N PHE A 133 -10.64 21.82 1.75
CA PHE A 133 -11.33 21.37 0.53
C PHE A 133 -11.32 22.44 -0.56
N TRP A 134 -11.16 23.71 -0.18
CA TRP A 134 -11.20 24.84 -1.10
C TRP A 134 -10.13 25.86 -0.74
N SER A 135 -8.97 25.75 -1.38
CA SER A 135 -7.89 26.73 -1.33
C SER A 135 -7.78 27.47 -2.67
N GLY A 136 -7.59 28.79 -2.64
CA GLY A 136 -7.40 29.59 -3.86
C GLY A 136 -6.21 29.14 -4.72
N ASP A 137 -5.24 28.45 -4.12
CA ASP A 137 -4.04 27.91 -4.74
C ASP A 137 -4.16 26.43 -5.14
N ALA A 138 -5.39 25.89 -5.23
CA ALA A 138 -5.62 24.50 -5.63
C ALA A 138 -5.26 24.30 -7.11
N HIS A 139 -4.02 23.86 -7.36
CA HIS A 139 -3.56 23.49 -8.70
C HIS A 139 -3.92 22.04 -9.03
N VAL A 140 -4.41 21.83 -10.25
CA VAL A 140 -4.85 20.50 -10.75
C VAL A 140 -3.71 19.47 -10.72
N ILE A 141 -2.48 19.89 -11.04
CA ILE A 141 -1.32 18.98 -11.11
C ILE A 141 -0.99 18.36 -9.74
N PRO A 142 -0.73 19.13 -8.66
CA PRO A 142 -0.55 18.59 -7.30
C PRO A 142 -1.70 17.70 -6.83
N MET A 143 -2.94 18.02 -7.21
CA MET A 143 -4.11 17.25 -6.83
C MET A 143 -4.09 15.85 -7.46
N ILE A 144 -3.71 15.76 -8.75
CA ILE A 144 -3.56 14.48 -9.45
C ILE A 144 -2.40 13.67 -8.86
N THR A 145 -1.25 14.28 -8.56
CA THR A 145 -0.13 13.57 -7.91
C THR A 145 -0.50 13.06 -6.52
N GLY A 146 -1.19 13.86 -5.70
CA GLY A 146 -1.70 13.42 -4.40
C GLY A 146 -2.67 12.25 -4.54
N ALA A 147 -3.60 12.31 -5.48
CA ALA A 147 -4.52 11.22 -5.77
C ALA A 147 -3.81 9.93 -6.22
N MET A 148 -2.75 10.03 -7.03
CA MET A 148 -1.94 8.89 -7.45
C MET A 148 -1.22 8.22 -6.27
N ILE A 149 -0.64 9.01 -5.37
CA ILE A 149 0.02 8.49 -4.15
C ILE A 149 -1.01 7.78 -3.26
N LEU A 150 -2.20 8.36 -3.07
CA LEU A 150 -3.28 7.72 -2.31
C LEU A 150 -3.71 6.41 -2.95
N CYS A 151 -3.89 6.36 -4.27
CA CYS A 151 -4.21 5.12 -4.97
C CYS A 151 -3.13 4.05 -4.78
N PHE A 152 -1.85 4.43 -4.83
CA PHE A 152 -0.72 3.52 -4.58
C PHE A 152 -0.76 2.94 -3.16
N SER A 153 -1.14 3.73 -2.15
CA SER A 153 -1.28 3.25 -0.77
C SER A 153 -2.37 2.17 -0.58
N PHE A 154 -3.29 2.03 -1.53
CA PHE A 154 -4.30 0.98 -1.54
C PHE A 154 -3.92 -0.23 -2.40
N THR A 155 -2.77 -0.21 -3.09
CA THR A 155 -2.24 -1.37 -3.81
C THR A 155 -1.77 -2.42 -2.80
N GLY A 156 -2.13 -3.70 -3.01
CA GLY A 156 -1.85 -4.80 -2.09
C GLY A 156 -3.07 -5.68 -1.77
N PHE A 157 -4.29 -5.23 -2.09
CA PHE A 157 -5.50 -6.07 -1.97
C PHE A 157 -5.49 -7.28 -2.92
N ASP A 158 -4.78 -7.16 -4.04
CA ASP A 158 -4.55 -8.18 -5.06
C ASP A 158 -3.70 -9.34 -4.52
N GLY A 159 -2.78 -9.09 -3.59
CA GLY A 159 -2.01 -10.13 -2.89
C GLY A 159 -2.88 -11.10 -2.08
N ILE A 160 -4.03 -10.66 -1.57
CA ILE A 160 -5.01 -11.52 -0.87
C ILE A 160 -5.60 -12.55 -1.83
N SER A 161 -5.83 -12.17 -3.09
CA SER A 161 -6.40 -13.08 -4.09
C SER A 161 -5.45 -14.23 -4.43
N ASN A 162 -4.14 -13.98 -4.48
CA ASN A 162 -3.13 -15.02 -4.73
C ASN A 162 -2.98 -16.01 -3.56
N LEU A 163 -3.23 -15.58 -2.32
CA LEU A 163 -3.23 -16.46 -1.14
C LEU A 163 -4.53 -17.26 -0.96
N SER A 164 -5.54 -17.03 -1.79
CA SER A 164 -6.84 -17.70 -1.66
C SER A 164 -6.75 -19.22 -1.85
N GLU A 165 -5.76 -19.72 -2.59
CA GLU A 165 -5.53 -21.17 -2.74
C GLU A 165 -4.84 -21.80 -1.50
N GLU A 166 -4.18 -21.03 -0.64
CA GLU A 166 -3.50 -21.53 0.57
C GLU A 166 -4.38 -21.44 1.83
N THR A 167 -5.58 -20.86 1.72
CA THR A 167 -6.49 -20.75 2.86
C THR A 167 -7.30 -22.04 2.96
N LYS A 168 -7.18 -22.76 4.09
CA LYS A 168 -8.04 -23.92 4.38
C LYS A 168 -9.48 -23.45 4.56
N ASP A 169 -10.40 -24.14 3.88
CA ASP A 169 -11.86 -24.02 4.07
C ASP A 169 -12.30 -24.12 5.54
#